data_AF-A0A1L1PGJ8-F1
#
_entry.id   AF-A0A1L1PGJ8-F1
#
_cell.length_a   1.000
_cell.length_b   1.000
_cell.length_c   1.000
_cell.angle_alpha   90.00
_cell.angle_beta   90.00
_cell.angle_gamma   90.00
#
_symmetry.space_group_name_H-M   'P 1'
#
loop_
_entity.id
_entity.type
_entity.pdbx_description
1 polymer ?
#
loop_
_entity_poly.entity_id
_entity_poly.type
_entity_poly.pdbx_seq_one_letter_code
_entity_poly.pdbx_strand_id
1 'polypeptide(L)'
;MYVGIRNIGGRDIRVRTMSVSLSRDGQVLGTYPIFNFFETPSSSSAVLFVPFTLRPSETWAHGSNFLRVFDRNTEKLYRERESILRSDIRRKLAAREECDKELVVAEPENVAPFMEMFDRLFVFLPGEYTLDLRIDADSSKPVFGRRYRFTLFESDSEELRSHTEDYKHGGGLAYNVDRHAGVFIPLSPSDA
;
A
#
# COMPACT_ATOMS: atom_id res chain seq x y z
N MET A 1 1.77 7.18 -4.67
CA MET A 1 1.23 8.55 -4.92
C MET A 1 2.41 9.53 -4.93
N TYR A 2 2.42 10.57 -5.77
CA TYR A 2 3.42 11.64 -5.65
C TYR A 2 2.85 12.78 -4.79
N VAL A 3 3.61 13.24 -3.80
CA VAL A 3 3.18 14.29 -2.87
C VAL A 3 4.19 15.41 -2.90
N GLY A 4 3.74 16.64 -3.14
CA GLY A 4 4.55 17.85 -3.10
C GLY A 4 3.99 18.84 -2.09
N ILE A 5 4.82 19.32 -1.17
CA ILE A 5 4.48 20.30 -0.15
C ILE A 5 5.52 21.42 -0.15
N ARG A 6 5.06 22.66 -0.02
CA ARG A 6 5.91 23.84 0.00
C ARG A 6 5.54 24.73 1.17
N ASN A 7 6.54 25.17 1.93
CA ASN A 7 6.35 26.18 2.96
C ASN A 7 6.29 27.57 2.32
N ILE A 8 5.09 28.13 2.19
CA ILE A 8 4.86 29.50 1.68
C ILE A 8 4.84 30.56 2.79
N GLY A 9 4.98 30.14 4.05
CA GLY A 9 4.99 31.03 5.22
C GLY A 9 6.38 31.58 5.53
N GLY A 10 6.43 32.53 6.46
CA GLY A 10 7.68 33.16 6.93
C GLY A 10 8.35 32.47 8.12
N ARG A 11 7.89 31.28 8.54
CA ARG A 11 8.43 30.53 9.69
C ARG A 11 8.66 29.08 9.34
N ASP A 12 9.58 28.45 10.04
CA ASP A 12 9.82 27.01 9.97
C ASP A 12 8.57 26.21 10.35
N ILE A 13 8.28 25.15 9.59
CA ILE A 13 7.19 24.22 9.85
C ILE A 13 7.77 22.82 10.04
N ARG A 14 7.58 22.25 11.22
CA ARG A 14 7.91 20.84 11.46
C ARG A 14 6.74 19.95 11.05
N VAL A 15 6.95 19.13 10.03
CA VAL A 15 6.03 18.09 9.58
C VAL A 15 6.25 16.83 10.42
N ARG A 16 5.21 16.36 11.11
CA ARG A 16 5.27 15.15 11.95
C ARG A 16 4.90 13.90 11.19
N THR A 17 3.83 13.97 10.42
CA THR A 17 3.29 12.84 9.66
C THR A 17 2.37 13.32 8.56
N MET A 18 2.06 12.41 7.63
CA MET A 18 1.03 12.56 6.63
C MET A 18 0.13 11.35 6.64
N SER A 19 -1.14 11.50 6.28
CA SER A 19 -2.06 10.39 6.14
C SER A 19 -3.05 10.63 5.03
N VAL A 20 -3.58 9.54 4.49
CA VAL A 20 -4.66 9.55 3.52
C VAL A 20 -5.86 8.87 4.15
N SER A 21 -7.01 9.54 4.20
CA SER A 21 -8.27 8.89 4.53
C SER A 21 -9.03 8.56 3.25
N LEU A 22 -9.48 7.33 3.12
CA LEU A 22 -10.15 6.83 1.93
C LEU A 22 -11.61 6.52 2.23
N SER A 23 -12.48 6.89 1.31
CA SER A 23 -13.88 6.48 1.30
C SER A 23 -14.30 6.08 -0.11
N ARG A 24 -15.30 5.20 -0.20
CA ARG A 24 -15.94 4.78 -1.46
C ARG A 24 -17.45 4.92 -1.29
N ASP A 25 -18.10 5.61 -2.24
CA ASP A 25 -19.56 5.82 -2.23
C ASP A 25 -20.08 6.36 -0.88
N GLY A 26 -19.30 7.26 -0.26
CA GLY A 26 -19.58 7.85 1.05
C GLY A 26 -19.25 6.98 2.27
N GLN A 27 -18.87 5.71 2.09
CA GLN A 27 -18.45 4.82 3.17
C GLN A 27 -16.95 4.94 3.43
N VAL A 28 -16.57 5.18 4.70
CA VAL A 28 -15.17 5.25 5.11
C VAL A 28 -14.53 3.86 5.04
N LEU A 29 -13.40 3.75 4.32
CA LEU A 29 -12.61 2.53 4.17
C LEU A 29 -11.42 2.47 5.13
N GLY A 30 -10.94 3.63 5.58
CA GLY A 30 -9.91 3.74 6.62
C GLY A 30 -8.93 4.88 6.39
N THR A 31 -7.96 4.99 7.31
CA THR A 31 -6.86 5.97 7.24
C THR A 31 -5.53 5.23 7.09
N TYR A 32 -4.73 5.70 6.15
CA TYR A 32 -3.48 5.12 5.68
C TYR A 32 -2.36 6.12 5.98
N PRO A 33 -1.54 5.91 7.02
CA PRO A 33 -0.42 6.79 7.30
C PRO A 33 0.67 6.64 6.22
N ILE A 34 1.45 7.71 6.02
CA ILE A 34 2.70 7.62 5.27
C ILE A 34 3.65 6.68 6.01
N PHE A 35 4.29 5.78 5.27
CA PHE A 35 5.23 4.81 5.84
C PHE A 35 6.65 5.06 5.34
N ASN A 36 6.80 5.24 4.03
CA ASN A 36 8.09 5.48 3.39
C ASN A 36 7.90 6.32 2.11
N PHE A 37 9.01 6.78 1.55
CA PHE A 37 9.04 7.54 0.31
C PHE A 37 10.32 7.25 -0.48
N PHE A 38 10.32 7.58 -1.77
CA PHE A 38 11.47 7.49 -2.66
C PHE A 38 12.16 8.86 -2.75
N GLU A 39 13.46 8.91 -2.42
CA GLU A 39 14.22 10.17 -2.40
C GLU A 39 14.29 10.82 -3.79
N THR A 40 14.42 10.02 -4.86
CA THR A 40 14.44 10.50 -6.23
C THR A 40 13.55 9.64 -7.13
N PRO A 41 13.17 10.12 -8.33
CA PRO A 41 12.41 9.31 -9.29
C PRO A 41 13.13 8.03 -9.74
N SER A 42 14.45 7.96 -9.61
CA SER A 42 15.27 6.80 -9.98
C SER A 42 15.63 5.90 -8.79
N SER A 43 15.15 6.22 -7.58
CA SER A 43 15.39 5.38 -6.40
C SER A 43 14.71 4.02 -6.57
N SER A 44 15.48 2.93 -6.51
CA SER A 44 14.97 1.56 -6.53
C SER A 44 14.49 1.06 -5.17
N SER A 45 14.77 1.81 -4.10
CA SER A 45 14.35 1.51 -2.73
C SER A 45 13.73 2.74 -2.07
N ALA A 46 12.81 2.50 -1.13
CA ALA A 46 12.19 3.53 -0.32
C ALA A 46 12.92 3.71 1.02
N VAL A 47 12.93 4.94 1.53
CA VAL A 47 13.43 5.29 2.87
C VAL A 47 12.26 5.57 3.81
N LEU A 48 12.45 5.25 5.10
CA LEU A 48 11.41 5.47 6.11
C LEU A 48 11.05 6.94 6.22
N PHE A 49 9.76 7.20 6.38
CA PHE A 49 9.31 8.54 6.71
C PHE A 49 9.66 8.87 8.16
N VAL A 50 10.38 9.97 8.35
CA VAL A 50 10.68 10.55 9.67
C VAL A 50 10.27 12.02 9.69
N PRO A 51 9.87 12.58 10.85
CA PRO A 51 9.55 14.00 10.97
C PRO A 51 10.70 14.89 10.48
N PHE A 52 10.36 15.96 9.77
CA PHE A 52 11.33 16.91 9.20
C PHE A 52 10.83 18.35 9.31
N THR A 53 11.73 19.31 9.13
CA THR A 53 11.41 20.74 9.15
C THR A 53 11.53 21.31 7.74
N LEU A 54 10.52 22.07 7.33
CA LEU A 54 10.54 22.91 6.13
C LEU A 54 10.77 24.36 6.53
N ARG A 55 11.88 24.95 6.10
CA ARG A 55 12.14 26.39 6.22
C ARG A 55 11.29 27.19 5.23
N PRO A 56 11.14 28.51 5.40
CA PRO A 56 10.46 29.36 4.43
C PRO A 56 10.94 29.11 2.99
N SER A 57 10.00 28.96 2.07
CA SER A 57 10.21 28.64 0.65
C SER A 57 10.73 27.23 0.32
N GLU A 58 11.08 26.40 1.30
CA GLU A 58 11.50 25.02 1.05
C GLU A 58 10.34 24.16 0.55
N THR A 59 10.69 23.18 -0.26
CA THR A 59 9.78 22.21 -0.87
C THR A 59 10.25 20.80 -0.55
N TRP A 60 9.32 19.92 -0.22
CA TRP A 60 9.51 18.48 -0.14
C TRP A 60 8.57 17.83 -1.15
N ALA A 61 9.10 16.99 -2.05
CA ALA A 61 8.28 16.42 -3.12
C ALA A 61 8.76 15.04 -3.56
N HIS A 62 8.01 13.99 -3.20
CA HIS A 62 8.45 12.61 -3.35
C HIS A 62 7.32 11.64 -3.70
N GLY A 63 7.69 10.54 -4.38
CA GLY A 63 6.87 9.35 -4.46
C GLY A 63 6.71 8.75 -3.06
N SER A 64 5.49 8.73 -2.55
CA SER A 64 5.17 8.41 -1.15
C SER A 64 4.19 7.24 -1.09
N ASN A 65 4.44 6.34 -0.13
CA ASN A 65 3.60 5.18 0.12
C ASN A 65 2.79 5.37 1.40
N PHE A 66 1.48 5.28 1.25
CA PHE A 66 0.50 5.29 2.33
C PHE A 66 -0.04 3.89 2.47
N LEU A 67 0.28 3.23 3.59
CA LEU A 67 0.05 1.80 3.75
C LEU A 67 -0.88 1.54 4.94
N ARG A 68 -1.74 0.52 4.80
CA ARG A 68 -2.47 -0.01 5.94
C ARG A 68 -1.52 -0.87 6.75
N VAL A 69 -1.33 -0.53 8.01
CA VAL A 69 -0.57 -1.37 8.94
C VAL A 69 -1.52 -2.41 9.51
N PHE A 70 -1.12 -3.68 9.48
CA PHE A 70 -1.87 -4.73 10.15
C PHE A 70 -1.90 -4.51 11.66
N ASP A 71 -3.05 -4.78 12.27
CA ASP A 71 -3.10 -4.91 13.72
C ASP A 71 -2.24 -6.11 14.16
N ARG A 72 -1.90 -6.16 15.45
CA ARG A 72 -1.02 -7.19 16.02
C ARG A 72 -1.51 -8.61 15.74
N ASN A 73 -2.81 -8.87 15.77
CA ASN A 73 -3.36 -10.20 15.57
C ASN A 73 -3.32 -10.59 14.09
N THR A 74 -3.67 -9.67 13.19
CA THR A 74 -3.56 -9.88 11.74
C THR A 74 -2.10 -10.10 11.33
N GLU A 75 -1.15 -9.31 11.82
CA GLU A 75 0.29 -9.50 11.54
C GLU A 75 0.79 -10.84 12.07
N LYS A 76 0.43 -11.21 13.31
CA LYS A 76 0.80 -12.51 13.88
C LYS A 76 0.28 -13.66 13.02
N LEU A 77 -1.00 -13.62 12.67
CA LEU A 77 -1.63 -14.64 11.83
C LEU A 77 -0.93 -14.71 10.46
N TYR A 78 -0.67 -13.57 9.82
CA TYR A 78 0.04 -13.51 8.55
C TYR A 78 1.40 -14.21 8.64
N ARG A 79 2.23 -13.86 9.62
CA ARG A 79 3.58 -14.43 9.80
C ARG A 79 3.57 -15.92 10.08
N GLU A 80 2.66 -16.39 10.93
CA GLU A 80 2.51 -17.82 11.24
C GLU A 80 2.12 -18.61 10.00
N ARG A 81 1.14 -18.14 9.23
CA ARG A 81 0.70 -18.80 8.00
C ARG A 81 1.73 -18.73 6.89
N GLU A 82 2.45 -17.60 6.77
CA GLU A 82 3.51 -17.42 5.76
C GLU A 82 4.64 -18.44 5.96
N SER A 83 5.02 -18.70 7.22
CA SER A 83 6.03 -19.70 7.57
C SER A 83 5.60 -21.12 7.15
N ILE A 84 4.34 -21.48 7.37
CA ILE A 84 3.78 -22.79 6.97
C ILE A 84 3.78 -22.92 5.45
N LEU A 85 3.27 -21.91 4.74
CA LEU A 85 3.22 -21.87 3.27
C LEU A 85 4.62 -22.02 2.66
N ARG A 86 5.60 -21.26 3.16
CA ARG A 86 7.00 -21.35 2.72
C ARG A 86 7.58 -22.74 2.95
N SER A 87 7.25 -23.37 4.07
CA SER A 87 7.74 -24.71 4.41
C SER A 87 7.17 -25.78 3.48
N ASP A 88 5.87 -25.69 3.16
CA ASP A 88 5.23 -26.58 2.21
C ASP A 88 5.84 -26.47 0.80
N ILE A 89 5.95 -25.24 0.28
CA ILE A 89 6.56 -24.98 -1.04
C ILE A 89 8.00 -25.50 -1.08
N ARG A 90 8.82 -25.24 -0.05
CA ARG A 90 10.21 -25.73 0.01
C ARG A 90 10.28 -27.25 0.03
N ARG A 91 9.42 -27.92 0.79
CA ARG A 91 9.37 -29.39 0.84
C ARG A 91 9.04 -29.98 -0.53
N LYS A 92 8.05 -29.41 -1.22
CA LYS A 92 7.67 -29.84 -2.58
C LYS A 92 8.76 -29.57 -3.60
N LEU A 93 9.42 -28.41 -3.53
CA LEU A 93 10.58 -28.09 -4.37
C LEU A 93 11.76 -29.04 -4.12
N ALA A 94 11.95 -29.53 -2.90
CA ALA A 94 13.02 -30.49 -2.59
C ALA A 94 12.69 -31.92 -3.04
N ALA A 95 11.40 -32.25 -3.21
CA ALA A 95 10.93 -33.55 -3.66
C ALA A 95 10.81 -33.68 -5.19
N ARG A 96 10.95 -32.57 -5.93
CA ARG A 96 10.80 -32.55 -7.40
C ARG A 96 12.02 -33.17 -8.10
N GLU A 97 11.80 -33.71 -9.28
CA GLU A 97 12.88 -34.14 -10.17
C GLU A 97 13.67 -32.93 -10.68
N GLU A 98 14.98 -33.08 -10.90
CA GLU A 98 15.86 -31.96 -11.28
C GLU A 98 15.47 -31.32 -12.63
N CYS A 99 14.82 -32.07 -13.50
CA CYS A 99 14.32 -31.59 -14.80
C CYS A 99 12.97 -30.86 -14.70
N ASP A 100 12.25 -30.95 -13.59
CA ASP A 100 10.97 -30.28 -13.39
C ASP A 100 11.16 -28.80 -13.03
N LYS A 101 10.73 -27.94 -13.94
CA LYS A 101 10.81 -26.47 -13.82
C LYS A 101 9.47 -25.82 -13.54
N GLU A 102 8.39 -26.59 -13.40
CA GLU A 102 7.06 -26.05 -13.14
C GLU A 102 6.99 -25.37 -11.77
N LEU A 103 6.06 -24.42 -11.65
CA LEU A 103 5.79 -23.79 -10.37
C LEU A 103 5.08 -24.77 -9.44
N VAL A 104 5.64 -24.92 -8.25
CA VAL A 104 5.03 -25.73 -7.19
C VAL A 104 3.72 -25.09 -6.73
N VAL A 105 2.70 -25.92 -6.54
CA VAL A 105 1.42 -25.54 -5.96
C VAL A 105 1.38 -25.97 -4.49
N ALA A 106 1.18 -25.02 -3.58
CA ALA A 106 0.99 -25.29 -2.15
C ALA A 106 -0.32 -26.02 -1.87
N GLU A 107 -0.41 -26.70 -0.73
CA GLU A 107 -1.66 -27.34 -0.31
C GLU A 107 -2.77 -26.29 -0.10
N PRO A 108 -4.01 -26.56 -0.54
CA PRO A 108 -5.11 -25.60 -0.45
C PRO A 108 -5.33 -25.04 0.97
N GLU A 109 -5.19 -25.87 2.01
CA GLU A 109 -5.33 -25.47 3.41
C GLU A 109 -4.25 -24.47 3.87
N ASN A 110 -3.10 -24.43 3.20
CA ASN A 110 -2.03 -23.47 3.48
C ASN A 110 -2.28 -22.13 2.75
N VAL A 111 -3.10 -22.14 1.70
CA VAL A 111 -3.43 -20.95 0.89
C VAL A 111 -4.73 -20.28 1.39
N ALA A 112 -5.71 -21.07 1.81
CA ALA A 112 -7.04 -20.59 2.24
C ALA A 112 -7.01 -19.42 3.25
N PRO A 113 -6.14 -19.39 4.28
CA PRO A 113 -6.08 -18.28 5.22
C PRO A 113 -5.72 -16.94 4.57
N PHE A 114 -4.95 -16.94 3.48
CA PHE A 114 -4.59 -15.73 2.74
C PHE A 114 -5.72 -15.25 1.85
N MET A 115 -6.48 -16.17 1.26
CA MET A 115 -7.69 -15.84 0.51
C MET A 115 -8.74 -15.22 1.45
N GLU A 116 -8.99 -15.82 2.61
CA GLU A 116 -9.88 -15.26 3.63
C GLU A 116 -9.42 -13.88 4.11
N MET A 117 -8.12 -13.70 4.31
CA MET A 117 -7.54 -12.41 4.69
C MET A 117 -7.72 -11.38 3.58
N PHE A 118 -7.51 -11.76 2.33
CA PHE A 118 -7.72 -10.90 1.17
C PHE A 118 -9.18 -10.46 1.09
N ASP A 119 -10.13 -11.40 1.10
CA ASP A 119 -11.56 -11.09 0.98
C ASP A 119 -12.05 -10.17 2.11
N ARG A 120 -11.50 -10.33 3.32
CA ARG A 120 -11.83 -9.46 4.46
C ARG A 120 -11.21 -8.06 4.36
N LEU A 121 -10.00 -7.94 3.82
CA LEU A 121 -9.21 -6.70 3.88
C LEU A 121 -9.21 -5.90 2.58
N PHE A 122 -9.56 -6.52 1.45
CA PHE A 122 -9.55 -5.90 0.14
C PHE A 122 -10.67 -4.87 0.04
N VAL A 123 -10.29 -3.61 -0.20
CA VAL A 123 -11.24 -2.48 -0.24
C VAL A 123 -11.36 -1.84 -1.62
N PHE A 124 -10.51 -2.22 -2.58
CA PHE A 124 -10.43 -1.63 -3.92
C PHE A 124 -11.46 -2.28 -4.87
N LEU A 125 -12.74 -2.06 -4.60
CA LEU A 125 -13.85 -2.46 -5.48
C LEU A 125 -14.25 -1.31 -6.42
N PRO A 126 -14.99 -1.58 -7.50
CA PRO A 126 -15.45 -0.53 -8.41
C PRO A 126 -16.30 0.51 -7.69
N GLY A 127 -16.20 1.77 -8.09
CA GLY A 127 -17.00 2.86 -7.50
C GLY A 127 -16.27 4.20 -7.46
N GLU A 128 -16.93 5.19 -6.86
CA GLU A 128 -16.38 6.54 -6.71
C GLU A 128 -15.68 6.67 -5.36
N TYR A 129 -14.41 7.04 -5.40
CA TYR A 129 -13.57 7.21 -4.23
C TYR A 129 -13.34 8.68 -3.92
N THR A 130 -13.30 8.98 -2.63
CA THR A 130 -12.75 10.24 -2.11
C THR A 130 -11.52 9.95 -1.26
N LEU A 131 -10.45 10.71 -1.52
CA LEU A 131 -9.14 10.63 -0.89
C LEU A 131 -8.82 11.95 -0.19
N ASP A 132 -8.76 11.93 1.13
CA ASP A 132 -8.41 13.07 1.97
C ASP A 132 -6.94 12.98 2.42
N LEU A 133 -6.05 13.73 1.76
CA LEU A 133 -4.66 13.89 2.17
C LEU A 133 -4.58 14.89 3.33
N ARG A 134 -3.96 14.46 4.43
CA ARG A 134 -3.79 15.23 5.66
C ARG A 134 -2.30 15.31 6.04
N ILE A 135 -1.82 16.48 6.41
CA ILE A 135 -0.46 16.72 6.92
C ILE A 135 -0.56 17.29 8.33
N ASP A 136 0.06 16.62 9.30
CA ASP A 136 0.11 17.06 10.69
C ASP A 136 1.46 17.74 11.00
N ALA A 137 1.40 18.95 11.55
CA ALA A 137 2.56 19.77 11.91
C ALA A 137 2.52 20.24 13.38
N ASP A 138 3.67 20.62 13.95
CA ASP A 138 3.83 21.00 15.38
C ASP A 138 3.04 22.26 15.82
N SER A 139 2.54 23.06 14.89
CA SER A 139 1.82 24.31 15.20
C SER A 139 0.41 24.03 15.77
N SER A 140 -0.05 24.90 16.68
CA SER A 140 -1.39 24.83 17.31
C SER A 140 -2.56 24.76 16.30
N LYS A 141 -2.36 25.22 15.06
CA LYS A 141 -2.99 24.86 13.76
C LYS A 141 -1.99 25.28 12.65
N PRO A 142 -1.82 24.59 11.50
CA PRO A 142 -2.84 23.85 10.76
C PRO A 142 -2.45 22.41 10.37
N VAL A 143 -3.50 21.60 10.37
CA VAL A 143 -3.61 20.40 9.55
C VAL A 143 -3.81 20.88 8.11
N PHE A 144 -2.88 20.59 7.21
CA PHE A 144 -3.12 20.85 5.79
C PHE A 144 -3.92 19.68 5.21
N GLY A 145 -5.02 20.00 4.54
CA GLY A 145 -5.93 19.04 3.95
C GLY A 145 -6.15 19.30 2.47
N ARG A 146 -6.07 18.26 1.64
CA ARG A 146 -6.54 18.30 0.25
C ARG A 146 -7.38 17.07 -0.04
N ARG A 147 -8.53 17.30 -0.65
CA ARG A 147 -9.46 16.25 -1.04
C ARG A 147 -9.38 16.01 -2.54
N TYR A 148 -9.33 14.74 -2.90
CA TYR A 148 -9.29 14.26 -4.27
C TYR A 148 -10.40 13.24 -4.50
N ARG A 149 -10.84 13.12 -5.74
CA ARG A 149 -11.75 12.09 -6.23
C ARG A 149 -11.06 11.25 -7.30
N PHE A 150 -11.44 9.99 -7.35
CA PHE A 150 -11.10 9.09 -8.44
C PHE A 150 -12.14 7.98 -8.56
N THR A 151 -12.17 7.32 -9.70
CA THR A 151 -13.05 6.18 -9.94
C THR A 151 -12.19 4.95 -10.17
N LEU A 152 -12.58 3.83 -9.55
CA LEU A 152 -12.09 2.52 -9.95
C LEU A 152 -13.14 1.87 -10.84
N PHE A 153 -12.69 1.38 -11.98
CA PHE A 153 -13.51 0.55 -12.86
C PHE A 153 -13.40 -0.93 -12.46
N GLU A 154 -14.26 -1.74 -13.08
CA GLU A 154 -14.27 -3.19 -12.89
C GLU A 154 -12.91 -3.81 -13.23
N SER A 155 -12.33 -3.43 -14.37
CA SER A 155 -11.01 -3.89 -14.80
C SER A 155 -9.90 -3.60 -13.79
N ASP A 156 -9.91 -2.43 -13.14
CA ASP A 156 -8.90 -2.08 -12.14
C ASP A 156 -9.00 -3.00 -10.91
N SER A 157 -10.22 -3.30 -10.50
CA SER A 157 -10.50 -4.14 -9.33
C SER A 157 -10.18 -5.61 -9.61
N GLU A 158 -10.50 -6.07 -10.83
CA GLU A 158 -10.16 -7.40 -11.32
C GLU A 158 -8.65 -7.60 -11.45
N GLU A 159 -7.92 -6.61 -11.99
CA GLU A 159 -6.46 -6.63 -12.08
C GLU A 159 -5.83 -6.81 -10.70
N LEU A 160 -6.21 -5.98 -9.73
CA LEU A 160 -5.70 -6.09 -8.36
C LEU A 160 -6.06 -7.43 -7.69
N ARG A 161 -7.24 -7.99 -8.00
CA ARG A 161 -7.68 -9.29 -7.47
C ARG A 161 -6.95 -10.46 -8.11
N SER A 162 -6.56 -10.35 -9.39
CA SER A 162 -5.83 -11.40 -10.11
C SER A 162 -4.50 -11.76 -9.45
N HIS A 163 -3.91 -10.85 -8.67
CA HIS A 163 -2.70 -11.12 -7.90
C HIS A 163 -2.86 -12.30 -6.92
N THR A 164 -4.08 -12.57 -6.45
CA THR A 164 -4.37 -13.69 -5.56
C THR A 164 -4.18 -15.05 -6.24
N GLU A 165 -4.20 -15.12 -7.57
CA GLU A 165 -3.95 -16.35 -8.33
C GLU A 165 -2.55 -16.93 -8.08
N ASP A 166 -1.60 -16.07 -7.72
CA ASP A 166 -0.22 -16.43 -7.39
C ASP A 166 -0.02 -16.90 -5.95
N TYR A 167 -1.01 -16.73 -5.07
CA TYR A 167 -0.88 -17.10 -3.66
C TYR A 167 -0.59 -18.60 -3.49
N LYS A 168 -1.15 -19.43 -4.38
CA LYS A 168 -0.89 -20.88 -4.41
C LYS A 168 0.58 -21.24 -4.71
N HIS A 169 1.32 -20.32 -5.30
CA HIS A 169 2.76 -20.45 -5.56
C HIS A 169 3.62 -19.69 -4.54
N GLY A 170 2.98 -18.97 -3.61
CA GLY A 170 3.64 -18.08 -2.66
C GLY A 170 3.94 -16.68 -3.20
N GLY A 171 3.58 -16.38 -4.45
CA GLY A 171 3.78 -15.07 -5.06
C GLY A 171 2.87 -14.02 -4.41
N GLY A 172 3.41 -12.83 -4.16
CA GLY A 172 2.73 -11.75 -3.43
C GLY A 172 2.64 -11.96 -1.92
N LEU A 173 3.11 -13.11 -1.40
CA LEU A 173 3.12 -13.43 0.02
C LEU A 173 4.56 -13.64 0.53
N ALA A 174 5.24 -14.66 0.00
CA ALA A 174 6.60 -15.04 0.39
C ALA A 174 7.68 -14.32 -0.45
N TYR A 175 7.33 -13.90 -1.65
CA TYR A 175 8.19 -13.16 -2.57
C TYR A 175 7.35 -12.21 -3.43
N ASN A 176 7.98 -11.16 -3.95
CA ASN A 176 7.34 -10.21 -4.84
C ASN A 176 7.27 -10.78 -6.27
N VAL A 177 6.18 -10.49 -6.98
CA VAL A 177 6.01 -10.86 -8.38
C VAL A 177 6.02 -9.59 -9.23
N ASP A 178 6.90 -9.49 -10.22
CA ASP A 178 7.08 -8.26 -11.01
C ASP A 178 5.81 -7.78 -11.72
N ARG A 179 4.95 -8.72 -12.12
CA ARG A 179 3.66 -8.41 -12.77
C ARG A 179 2.57 -7.96 -11.81
N HIS A 180 2.79 -8.02 -10.50
CA HIS A 180 1.87 -7.47 -9.50
C HIS A 180 1.99 -5.94 -9.48
N ALA A 181 1.61 -5.31 -10.59
CA ALA A 181 1.61 -3.86 -10.72
C ALA A 181 0.42 -3.26 -9.97
N GLY A 182 0.60 -2.05 -9.44
CA GLY A 182 -0.54 -1.26 -8.99
C GLY A 182 -1.24 -0.60 -10.17
N VAL A 183 -2.53 -0.33 -10.04
CA VAL A 183 -3.28 0.46 -11.02
C VAL A 183 -2.93 1.94 -10.89
N PHE A 184 -2.69 2.61 -12.02
CA PHE A 184 -2.43 4.05 -12.04
C PHE A 184 -3.73 4.82 -12.26
N ILE A 185 -4.15 5.57 -11.24
CA ILE A 185 -5.43 6.26 -11.26
C ILE A 185 -5.20 7.78 -11.22
N PRO A 186 -5.75 8.56 -12.16
CA PRO A 186 -5.69 10.01 -12.11
C PRO A 186 -6.53 10.53 -10.94
N LEU A 187 -5.91 11.36 -10.09
CA LEU A 187 -6.60 12.05 -9.00
C LEU A 187 -7.13 13.39 -9.48
N SER A 188 -8.41 13.62 -9.29
CA SER A 188 -9.06 14.92 -9.57
C SER A 188 -9.27 15.68 -8.25
N PRO A 189 -8.83 16.94 -8.11
CA PRO A 189 -9.16 17.75 -6.94
C PRO A 189 -10.68 17.82 -6.75
N SER A 190 -11.16 17.65 -5.53
CA SER A 190 -12.61 17.69 -5.27
C SER A 190 -13.16 19.11 -5.25
N ASP A 191 -12.31 20.11 -5.02
CA ASP A 191 -12.64 21.53 -5.08
C ASP A 191 -11.53 22.32 -5.79
N ALA A 192 -11.98 23.23 -6.66
CA ALA A 192 -11.38 24.55 -6.90
C ALA A 192 -12.21 25.57 -6.14
#